data_AF-A0A964KC43-F1
#
_entry.id   AF-A0A964KC43-F1
#
_cell.length_a   1.000
_cell.length_b   1.000
_cell.length_c   1.000
_cell.angle_alpha   90.00
_cell.angle_beta   90.00
_cell.angle_gamma   90.00
#
_symmetry.space_group_name_H-M   'P 1'
#
loop_
_entity.id
_entity.type
_entity.pdbx_description
1 polymer ?
#
loop_
_entity_poly.entity_id
_entity_poly.type
_entity_poly.pdbx_seq_one_letter_code
_entity_poly.pdbx_strand_id
1 'polypeptide(L)'
;MNFFPRISFPTPFGPSTRAIVTLASAAIVVFYTFAVGQRAIHTLELQQEAATLERQSTALKLRGLELAAERQRLLDGTDVETIARRELNYIKQGEAAVVVLPTAAAIERARLAAEPPQRPAERSLWESLLKVLTGG
;
A
#
# COMPACT_ATOMS: atom_id res chain seq x y z
N MET A 1 -22.62 -61.82 -47.77
CA MET A 1 -21.70 -61.59 -48.90
C MET A 1 -21.59 -60.08 -49.13
N ASN A 2 -20.49 -59.44 -48.74
CA ASN A 2 -20.28 -58.01 -48.98
C ASN A 2 -19.37 -57.82 -50.21
N PHE A 3 -19.98 -57.47 -51.33
CA PHE A 3 -19.29 -57.01 -52.54
C PHE A 3 -19.17 -55.48 -52.47
N PHE A 4 -18.05 -54.99 -51.93
CA PHE A 4 -17.68 -53.59 -52.13
C PHE A 4 -16.61 -53.52 -53.24
N PRO A 5 -16.86 -52.79 -54.34
CA PRO A 5 -15.86 -52.61 -55.38
C PRO A 5 -14.69 -51.79 -54.83
N ARG A 6 -13.50 -52.39 -54.84
CA ARG A 6 -12.25 -51.65 -54.57
C ARG A 6 -12.01 -50.72 -55.74
N ILE A 7 -12.30 -49.44 -55.55
CA ILE A 7 -11.89 -48.39 -56.48
C ILE A 7 -10.39 -48.18 -56.28
N SER A 8 -9.59 -48.84 -57.11
CA SER A 8 -8.16 -48.60 -57.24
C SER A 8 -7.92 -47.40 -58.15
N PHE A 9 -7.52 -46.27 -57.58
CA PHE A 9 -7.07 -45.12 -58.36
C PHE A 9 -5.68 -45.39 -58.95
N PRO A 10 -5.48 -45.25 -60.28
CA PRO A 10 -4.16 -45.32 -60.87
C PRO A 10 -3.37 -44.09 -60.42
N THR A 11 -2.31 -44.31 -59.66
CA THR A 11 -1.39 -43.23 -59.31
C THR A 11 -0.42 -43.02 -60.46
N PRO A 12 -0.34 -41.82 -61.06
CA PRO A 12 0.56 -41.56 -62.19
C PRO A 12 2.04 -41.41 -61.77
N PHE A 13 2.38 -41.67 -60.51
CA PHE A 13 3.67 -41.35 -59.91
C PHE A 13 4.35 -42.60 -59.34
N GLY A 14 5.63 -42.78 -59.68
CA GLY A 14 6.47 -43.86 -59.15
C GLY A 14 6.65 -43.75 -57.63
N PRO A 15 7.06 -44.85 -56.95
CA PRO A 15 7.22 -44.88 -55.49
C PRO A 15 8.18 -43.80 -54.97
N SER A 16 9.19 -43.42 -55.77
CA SER A 16 10.14 -42.34 -55.47
C SER A 16 9.50 -40.95 -55.45
N THR A 17 8.64 -40.63 -56.41
CA THR A 17 7.97 -39.33 -56.49
C THR A 17 7.01 -39.13 -55.33
N ARG A 18 6.31 -40.20 -54.90
CA ARG A 18 5.44 -40.14 -53.72
C ARG A 18 6.22 -39.85 -52.44
N ALA A 19 7.37 -40.50 -52.25
CA ALA A 19 8.21 -40.29 -51.07
C ALA A 19 8.76 -38.85 -51.00
N ILE A 20 9.11 -38.25 -52.14
CA ILE A 20 9.57 -36.86 -52.20
C ILE A 20 8.43 -35.88 -51.84
N VAL A 21 7.23 -36.10 -52.38
CA VAL A 21 6.07 -35.25 -52.09
C VAL A 21 5.66 -35.35 -50.62
N THR A 22 5.66 -36.55 -50.04
CA THR A 22 5.35 -36.71 -48.61
C THR A 22 6.39 -36.02 -47.73
N LEU A 23 7.68 -36.19 -48.04
CA LEU A 23 8.76 -35.52 -47.30
C LEU A 23 8.66 -33.99 -47.40
N ALA A 24 8.42 -33.46 -48.61
CA ALA A 24 8.25 -32.03 -48.84
C ALA A 24 7.03 -31.49 -48.08
N SER A 25 5.90 -32.21 -48.12
CA SER A 25 4.70 -31.82 -47.38
C SER A 25 4.93 -31.80 -45.86
N ALA A 26 5.65 -32.80 -45.33
CA ALA A 26 5.99 -32.85 -43.92
C ALA A 26 6.90 -31.68 -43.51
N ALA A 27 7.89 -31.34 -44.34
CA ALA A 27 8.76 -30.20 -44.10
C ALA A 27 7.99 -28.87 -44.08
N ILE A 28 7.04 -28.68 -45.01
CA ILE A 28 6.17 -27.49 -45.06
C ILE A 28 5.31 -27.41 -43.79
N VAL A 29 4.71 -28.52 -43.36
CA VAL A 29 3.87 -28.56 -42.16
C VAL A 29 4.69 -28.20 -40.92
N VAL A 30 5.88 -28.78 -40.76
CA VAL A 30 6.78 -28.47 -39.64
C VAL A 30 7.16 -26.99 -39.64
N PHE A 31 7.56 -26.45 -40.80
CA PHE A 31 7.91 -25.05 -40.94
C PHE A 31 6.75 -24.12 -40.56
N TYR A 32 5.53 -24.40 -41.06
CA TYR A 32 4.34 -23.60 -40.74
C TYR A 32 3.98 -23.69 -39.26
N THR A 33 4.04 -24.88 -38.67
CA THR A 33 3.73 -25.09 -37.25
C THR A 33 4.69 -24.29 -36.38
N PHE A 34 5.99 -24.31 -36.73
CA PHE A 34 7.00 -23.53 -36.03
C PHE A 34 6.77 -22.01 -36.16
N ALA A 35 6.49 -21.53 -37.38
CA ALA A 35 6.24 -20.11 -37.64
C ALA A 35 4.97 -19.59 -36.93
N VAL A 36 3.90 -20.40 -36.93
CA VAL A 36 2.65 -20.07 -36.22
C VAL A 36 2.87 -20.11 -34.70
N GLY A 37 3.61 -21.10 -34.19
CA GLY A 37 3.96 -21.21 -32.78
C GLY A 37 4.70 -19.97 -32.27
N GLN A 38 5.71 -19.50 -33.01
CA GLN A 38 6.44 -18.27 -32.65
C GLN A 38 5.54 -17.03 -32.66
N ARG A 39 4.67 -16.90 -33.66
CA ARG A 39 3.69 -15.79 -33.69
C ARG A 39 2.71 -15.83 -32.53
N ALA A 40 2.23 -17.01 -32.15
CA ALA A 40 1.31 -17.17 -31.03
C ALA A 40 1.96 -16.70 -29.72
N ILE A 41 3.22 -17.08 -29.47
CA ILE A 41 3.98 -16.66 -28.29
C ILE A 41 4.14 -15.13 -28.26
N HIS A 42 4.60 -14.53 -29.36
CA HIS A 42 4.75 -13.07 -29.43
C HIS A 42 3.44 -12.31 -29.24
N THR A 43 2.33 -12.86 -29.73
CA THR A 43 1.00 -12.24 -29.54
C THR A 43 0.61 -12.24 -28.06
N LEU A 44 0.91 -13.32 -27.33
CA LEU A 44 0.65 -13.40 -25.89
C LEU A 44 1.55 -12.43 -25.10
N GLU A 45 2.83 -12.31 -25.46
CA GLU A 45 3.75 -11.34 -24.86
C GLU A 45 3.24 -9.91 -25.04
N LEU A 46 2.88 -9.54 -26.28
CA LEU A 46 2.32 -8.21 -26.60
C LEU A 46 1.04 -7.91 -25.82
N GLN A 47 0.16 -8.90 -25.65
CA GLN A 47 -1.06 -8.74 -24.86
C GLN A 47 -0.76 -8.52 -23.37
N GLN A 48 0.23 -9.23 -22.83
CA GLN A 48 0.66 -9.05 -21.44
C GLN A 48 1.31 -7.68 -21.22
N GLU A 49 2.14 -7.22 -22.15
CA GLU A 49 2.73 -5.89 -22.11
C GLU A 49 1.66 -4.80 -22.18
N ALA A 50 0.70 -4.91 -23.11
CA ALA A 50 -0.42 -3.98 -23.24
C ALA A 50 -1.24 -3.91 -21.94
N ALA A 51 -1.61 -5.05 -21.36
CA ALA A 51 -2.34 -5.09 -20.09
C ALA A 51 -1.55 -4.47 -18.93
N THR A 52 -0.22 -4.64 -18.93
CA THR A 52 0.65 -4.05 -17.92
C THR A 52 0.72 -2.53 -18.06
N LEU A 53 0.89 -2.03 -19.29
CA LEU A 53 0.87 -0.61 -19.61
C LEU A 53 -0.47 0.05 -19.25
N GLU A 54 -1.59 -0.60 -19.53
CA GLU A 54 -2.91 -0.10 -19.17
C GLU A 54 -3.07 0.03 -17.65
N ARG A 55 -2.64 -0.97 -16.88
CA ARG A 55 -2.65 -0.93 -15.41
C ARG A 55 -1.77 0.20 -14.88
N GLN A 56 -0.56 0.35 -15.42
CA GLN A 56 0.33 1.43 -15.04
C GLN A 56 -0.30 2.79 -15.33
N SER A 57 -0.85 2.99 -16.53
CA SER A 57 -1.49 4.25 -16.91
C SER A 57 -2.65 4.61 -15.97
N THR A 58 -3.43 3.61 -15.57
CA THR A 58 -4.56 3.77 -14.65
C THR A 58 -4.08 4.13 -13.25
N ALA A 59 -3.04 3.45 -12.75
CA ALA A 59 -2.43 3.75 -11.47
C ALA A 59 -1.83 5.17 -11.44
N LEU A 60 -1.15 5.60 -12.51
CA LEU A 60 -0.61 6.96 -12.60
C LEU A 60 -1.73 8.02 -12.62
N LYS A 61 -2.84 7.77 -13.33
CA LYS A 61 -3.98 8.69 -13.34
C LYS A 61 -4.60 8.85 -11.95
N LEU A 62 -4.81 7.73 -11.24
CA LEU A 62 -5.32 7.76 -9.87
C LEU A 62 -4.40 8.55 -8.95
N ARG A 63 -3.09 8.32 -9.05
CA ARG A 63 -2.10 9.06 -8.25
C ARG A 63 -2.04 10.55 -8.60
N GLY A 64 -2.23 10.89 -9.87
CA GLY A 64 -2.37 12.28 -10.31
C GLY A 64 -3.59 12.97 -9.70
N LEU A 65 -4.73 12.28 -9.65
CA LEU A 65 -5.95 12.79 -9.00
C LEU A 65 -5.76 12.97 -7.49
N GLU A 66 -5.13 12.01 -6.83
CA GLU A 66 -4.81 12.10 -5.41
C GLU A 66 -3.89 13.29 -5.11
N LEU A 67 -2.81 13.45 -5.87
CA LEU A 67 -1.90 14.59 -5.72
C LEU A 67 -2.58 15.93 -6.03
N ALA A 68 -3.48 15.97 -7.00
CA ALA A 68 -4.25 17.18 -7.31
C ALA A 68 -5.19 17.55 -6.15
N ALA A 69 -5.88 16.56 -5.56
CA ALA A 69 -6.72 16.77 -4.39
C ALA A 69 -5.91 17.23 -3.18
N GLU A 70 -4.74 16.62 -2.95
CA GLU A 70 -3.83 17.00 -1.87
C GLU A 70 -3.31 18.44 -2.06
N ARG A 71 -2.92 18.79 -3.29
CA ARG A 71 -2.51 20.15 -3.63
C ARG A 71 -3.63 21.14 -3.39
N GLN A 72 -4.87 20.81 -3.75
CA GLN A 72 -6.02 21.67 -3.52
C GLN A 72 -6.24 21.92 -2.01
N ARG A 73 -6.14 20.87 -1.18
CA ARG A 73 -6.23 20.99 0.29
C ARG A 73 -5.14 21.89 0.86
N LEU A 74 -3.89 21.71 0.42
CA LEU A 74 -2.77 22.52 0.87
C LEU A 74 -2.91 24.00 0.43
N LEU A 75 -3.49 24.25 -0.75
CA LEU A 75 -3.73 25.59 -1.28
C LEU A 75 -4.89 26.32 -0.61
N ASP A 76 -5.89 25.61 -0.09
CA ASP A 76 -7.01 26.21 0.65
C ASP A 76 -6.55 26.92 1.95
N GLY A 77 -5.27 26.81 2.33
CA GLY A 77 -4.60 27.62 3.35
C GLY A 77 -5.11 27.43 4.78
N THR A 78 -6.24 26.75 4.93
CA THR A 78 -6.95 26.52 6.19
C THR A 78 -6.15 25.59 7.09
N ASP A 79 -5.54 24.56 6.51
CA ASP A 79 -4.64 23.66 7.24
C ASP A 79 -3.36 24.37 7.68
N VAL A 80 -2.80 25.23 6.82
CA VAL A 80 -1.62 26.05 7.14
C VAL A 80 -1.94 27.03 8.27
N GLU A 81 -3.07 27.72 8.22
CA GLU A 81 -3.51 28.64 9.26
C GLU A 81 -3.78 27.89 10.58
N THR A 82 -4.38 26.71 10.53
CA THR A 82 -4.65 25.87 11.71
C THR A 82 -3.36 25.41 12.37
N ILE A 83 -2.39 24.91 11.60
CA ILE A 83 -1.08 24.49 12.11
C ILE A 83 -0.33 25.70 12.68
N ALA A 84 -0.33 26.84 11.98
CA ALA A 84 0.30 28.06 12.46
C ALA A 84 -0.31 28.54 13.78
N ARG A 85 -1.65 28.51 13.92
CA ARG A 85 -2.33 28.86 15.18
C ARG A 85 -1.95 27.91 16.31
N ARG A 86 -1.87 26.60 16.04
CA ARG A 86 -1.64 25.57 17.07
C ARG A 86 -0.19 25.49 17.54
N GLU A 87 0.75 25.50 16.60
CA GLU A 87 2.18 25.27 16.88
C GLU A 87 2.93 26.58 17.13
N LEU A 88 2.56 27.65 16.41
CA LEU A 88 3.29 28.92 16.44
C LEU A 88 2.56 30.01 17.22
N ASN A 89 1.39 29.71 17.83
CA ASN A 89 0.48 30.71 18.38
C ASN A 89 0.27 31.89 17.41
N TYR A 90 0.19 31.59 16.11
CA TYR A 90 0.01 32.59 15.08
C TYR A 90 -1.35 33.29 15.26
N ILE A 91 -1.33 34.63 15.28
CA ILE A 91 -2.51 35.47 15.42
C ILE A 91 -2.62 36.31 14.16
N LYS A 92 -3.81 36.30 13.54
CA LYS A 92 -4.05 37.02 12.29
C LYS A 92 -4.11 38.52 12.53
N GLN A 93 -3.73 39.33 11.54
CA GLN A 93 -3.89 40.79 11.66
C GLN A 93 -5.36 41.14 11.89
N GLY A 94 -5.64 41.84 12.99
CA GLY A 94 -6.99 42.19 13.44
C GLY A 94 -7.55 41.32 14.57
N GLU A 95 -6.88 40.22 14.94
CA GLU A 95 -7.23 39.44 16.13
C GLU A 95 -6.45 39.90 17.38
N ALA A 96 -7.06 39.76 18.56
CA ALA A 96 -6.47 40.12 19.84
C ALA A 96 -6.19 38.88 20.70
N ALA A 97 -4.95 38.71 21.16
CA ALA A 97 -4.60 37.69 22.15
C ALA A 97 -4.90 38.18 23.57
N VAL A 98 -5.60 37.36 24.36
CA VAL A 98 -5.80 37.60 25.79
C VAL A 98 -4.95 36.60 26.57
N VAL A 99 -3.91 37.09 27.25
CA VAL A 99 -3.10 36.27 28.17
C VAL A 99 -3.69 36.42 29.57
N VAL A 100 -4.27 35.34 30.09
CA VAL A 100 -4.81 35.32 31.46
C VAL A 100 -3.67 35.00 32.43
N LEU A 101 -3.22 36.01 33.16
CA LEU A 101 -2.25 35.85 34.23
C LEU A 101 -2.98 35.39 35.50
N PRO A 102 -2.49 34.33 36.19
CA PRO A 102 -3.09 33.91 37.44
C PRO A 102 -2.96 35.00 38.49
N THR A 103 -4.05 35.26 39.22
CA THR A 103 -4.04 36.21 40.34
C THR A 103 -3.22 35.65 41.50
N ALA A 104 -2.64 36.52 42.33
CA ALA A 104 -1.83 36.09 43.48
C ALA A 104 -2.58 35.09 44.40
N ALA A 105 -3.89 35.25 44.55
CA ALA A 105 -4.75 34.35 45.32
C ALA A 105 -4.92 32.94 44.69
N ALA A 106 -4.79 32.83 43.37
CA ALA A 106 -4.84 31.54 42.67
C ALA A 106 -3.48 30.82 42.77
N ILE A 107 -2.38 31.57 42.70
CA ILE A 107 -1.02 31.06 42.91
C ILE A 107 -0.89 30.50 44.33
N GLU A 108 -1.39 31.21 45.33
CA GLU A 108 -1.26 30.77 46.72
C GLU A 108 -2.15 29.56 47.04
N ARG A 109 -3.34 29.46 46.44
CA ARG A 109 -4.16 28.24 46.51
C ARG A 109 -3.49 27.03 45.88
N ALA A 110 -2.84 27.20 44.72
CA ALA A 110 -2.10 26.12 44.08
C ALA A 110 -0.89 25.68 44.90
N ARG A 111 -0.21 26.63 45.56
CA ARG A 111 0.92 26.36 46.46
C ARG A 111 0.48 25.56 47.70
N LEU A 112 -0.62 25.97 48.33
CA LEU A 112 -1.20 25.26 49.48
C LEU A 112 -1.72 23.86 49.10
N ALA A 113 -2.23 23.68 47.89
CA ALA A 113 -2.66 22.38 47.38
C ALA A 113 -1.50 21.45 46.98
N ALA A 114 -0.35 22.02 46.62
CA ALA A 114 0.86 21.27 46.26
C ALA A 114 1.73 20.90 47.48
N GLU A 115 1.39 21.37 48.67
CA GLU A 115 2.11 21.01 49.89
C GLU A 115 1.75 19.55 50.26
N PRO A 116 2.74 18.63 50.25
CA PRO A 116 2.46 17.22 50.55
C PRO A 116 1.92 17.09 51.98
N PRO A 117 0.91 16.22 52.22
CA PRO A 117 0.39 16.03 53.57
C PRO A 117 1.55 15.62 54.48
N GLN A 118 1.80 16.42 55.52
CA GLN A 118 2.76 16.09 56.56
C GLN A 118 2.38 14.71 57.09
N ARG A 119 3.17 13.67 56.73
CA ARG A 119 2.91 12.30 57.17
C ARG A 119 2.84 12.30 58.70
N PRO A 120 1.73 11.86 59.31
CA PRO A 120 1.66 11.75 60.75
C PRO A 120 2.63 10.64 61.18
N ALA A 121 3.71 11.07 61.83
CA ALA A 121 4.58 10.32 62.73
C ALA A 121 4.66 8.79 62.52
N GLU A 122 5.40 8.35 61.49
CA GLU A 122 5.98 6.98 61.45
C GLU A 122 6.81 6.66 62.72
N ARG A 123 7.15 7.68 63.52
CA ARG A 123 7.83 7.54 64.81
C ARG A 123 7.01 6.80 65.88
N SER A 124 5.67 6.82 65.86
CA SER A 124 4.89 6.19 66.95
C SER A 124 4.87 4.66 66.88
N LEU A 125 4.97 4.09 65.67
CA LEU A 125 4.97 2.63 65.49
C LEU A 125 6.28 2.00 65.97
N TRP A 126 7.42 2.63 65.68
CA TRP A 126 8.72 2.16 66.14
C TRP A 126 8.91 2.28 67.66
N GLU A 127 8.39 3.35 68.27
CA GLU A 127 8.36 3.49 69.72
C GLU A 127 7.53 2.39 70.40
N SER A 128 6.39 2.03 69.80
CA SER A 128 5.53 0.95 70.29
C SER A 128 6.23 -0.41 70.21
N LEU A 129 6.94 -0.68 69.11
CA LEU A 129 7.64 -1.93 68.90
C LEU A 129 8.87 -2.09 69.81
N LEU A 130 9.63 -1.00 70.00
CA LEU A 130 10.77 -0.99 70.92
C LEU A 130 10.32 -1.24 72.36
N LYS A 131 9.21 -0.62 72.79
CA LYS A 131 8.69 -0.79 74.16
C LYS A 131 8.28 -2.23 74.47
N VAL A 132 7.77 -2.97 73.47
CA VAL A 132 7.42 -4.40 73.62
C VAL A 132 8.67 -5.28 73.67
N LEU A 133 9.70 -4.97 72.88
CA LEU A 133 10.94 -5.75 72.81
C LEU A 133 11.85 -5.57 74.03
N THR A 134 11.86 -4.39 74.65
CA THR A 134 12.74 -4.09 75.79
C THR A 134 12.13 -4.36 77.15
N GLY A 135 10.92 -4.94 77.23
CA GLY A 135 10.32 -5.48 78.46
C GLY A 135 10.26 -4.50 79.62
N GLY A 136 9.19 -3.70 79.66
CA GLY A 136 8.74 -3.05 80.89
C GLY A 136 7.81 -3.96 81.68
#